data_AF-A0A8S9RQG7-F1
#
_entry.id   AF-A0A8S9RQG7-F1
#
_cell.length_a   1.000
_cell.length_b   1.000
_cell.length_c   1.000
_cell.angle_alpha   90.00
_cell.angle_beta   90.00
_cell.angle_gamma   90.00
#
_symmetry.space_group_name_H-M   'P 1'
#
loop_
_entity.id
_entity.type
_entity.pdbx_description
1 polymer ?
#
loop_
_entity_poly.entity_id
_entity_poly.type
_entity_poly.pdbx_seq_one_letter_code
_entity_poly.pdbx_strand_id
1 'polypeptide(L)'
;MKPGKLTKTVLLQLCDGDHCLIVQLHPYDYVELPLSLFNFLNLPDFTFVGIGIKKSLMMLESEFGLTCKNAVDIGPASPVFEDWCTHALSKDQIKLAVSNAYLAFRIGIFLLAGFKVY
;
A
#
# COMPACT_ATOMS: atom_id res chain seq x y z
N MET A 1 -18.85 -28.97 -5.88
CA MET A 1 -18.41 -27.56 -6.04
C MET A 1 -17.21 -27.34 -5.15
N LYS A 2 -16.04 -26.99 -5.72
CA LYS A 2 -14.86 -26.61 -4.91
C LYS A 2 -15.13 -25.20 -4.34
N PRO A 3 -14.79 -24.91 -3.08
CA PRO A 3 -14.92 -23.56 -2.55
C PRO A 3 -14.11 -22.63 -3.47
N GLY A 4 -14.76 -21.58 -3.97
CA GLY A 4 -14.11 -20.58 -4.81
C GLY A 4 -12.87 -20.07 -4.09
N LYS A 5 -11.70 -20.26 -4.71
CA LYS A 5 -10.42 -19.76 -4.19
C LYS A 5 -10.58 -18.24 -4.08
N LEU A 6 -10.66 -17.69 -2.87
CA LEU A 6 -10.64 -16.24 -2.68
C LEU A 6 -9.39 -15.71 -3.39
N THR A 7 -9.60 -14.91 -4.42
CA THR A 7 -8.51 -14.22 -5.10
C THR A 7 -8.00 -13.16 -4.14
N LYS A 8 -6.79 -13.36 -3.58
CA LYS A 8 -6.14 -12.35 -2.76
C LYS A 8 -5.82 -11.16 -3.64
N THR A 9 -6.59 -10.09 -3.53
CA THR A 9 -6.26 -8.80 -4.15
C THR A 9 -5.43 -7.99 -3.17
N VAL A 10 -4.34 -7.37 -3.64
CA VAL A 10 -3.59 -6.40 -2.85
C VAL A 10 -3.90 -5.01 -3.39
N LEU A 11 -4.34 -4.12 -2.50
CA LEU A 11 -4.55 -2.72 -2.82
C LEU A 11 -3.31 -1.91 -2.41
N LEU A 12 -2.50 -1.50 -3.38
CA LEU A 12 -1.39 -0.59 -3.14
C LEU A 12 -1.91 0.86 -3.19
N GLN A 13 -1.64 1.60 -2.13
CA GLN A 13 -2.09 2.98 -1.95
C GLN A 13 -0.85 3.84 -1.69
N LEU A 14 -0.56 4.77 -2.58
CA LEU A 14 0.59 5.66 -2.49
C LEU A 14 0.08 7.09 -2.46
N CYS A 15 0.64 7.94 -1.60
CA CYS A 15 0.27 9.34 -1.56
C CYS A 15 1.46 10.22 -1.17
N ASP A 16 1.64 11.34 -1.86
CA ASP A 16 2.74 12.31 -1.63
C ASP A 16 2.29 13.58 -0.90
N GLY A 17 1.00 13.66 -0.55
CA GLY A 17 0.37 14.81 0.09
C GLY A 17 -0.56 15.60 -0.85
N ASP A 18 -0.27 15.62 -2.15
CA ASP A 18 -1.08 16.34 -3.15
C ASP A 18 -1.84 15.38 -4.05
N HIS A 19 -1.23 14.23 -4.35
CA HIS A 19 -1.78 13.22 -5.24
C HIS A 19 -1.71 11.85 -4.56
N CYS A 20 -2.78 11.07 -4.69
CA CYS A 20 -2.76 9.67 -4.30
C CYS A 20 -2.98 8.77 -5.53
N LEU A 21 -2.17 7.72 -5.62
CA LEU A 21 -2.25 6.66 -6.61
C LEU A 21 -2.79 5.39 -5.95
N ILE A 22 -3.82 4.81 -6.56
CA ILE A 22 -4.45 3.56 -6.10
C ILE A 22 -4.25 2.50 -7.18
N VAL A 23 -3.62 1.37 -6.83
CA VAL A 23 -3.34 0.26 -7.74
C VAL A 23 -3.92 -1.03 -7.17
N GLN A 24 -4.89 -1.62 -7.87
CA GLN A 24 -5.40 -2.95 -7.56
C GLN A 24 -4.52 -4.02 -8.22
N LEU A 25 -3.84 -4.82 -7.41
CA LEU A 25 -2.98 -5.91 -7.87
C LEU A 25 -3.73 -7.24 -7.75
N HIS A 26 -3.93 -7.91 -8.89
CA HIS A 26 -4.56 -9.22 -8.96
C HIS A 26 -3.53 -10.28 -9.34
N PRO A 27 -3.30 -11.31 -8.51
CA PRO A 27 -2.23 -12.31 -8.74
C PRO A 27 -2.50 -13.24 -9.93
N TYR A 28 -3.72 -13.19 -10.49
CA TYR A 28 -4.12 -13.99 -11.66
C TYR A 28 -4.31 -13.14 -12.92
N ASP A 29 -4.13 -11.81 -12.83
CA ASP A 29 -3.96 -11.01 -14.04
C ASP A 29 -2.55 -11.27 -14.55
N TYR A 30 -2.42 -11.85 -15.74
CA TYR A 30 -1.16 -12.05 -16.47
C TYR A 30 -0.55 -10.71 -16.95
N VAL A 31 -0.79 -9.64 -16.22
CA VAL A 31 -0.20 -8.33 -16.47
C VAL A 31 1.14 -8.32 -15.76
N GLU A 32 2.21 -8.33 -16.55
CA GLU A 32 3.54 -8.02 -16.03
C GLU A 32 3.47 -6.67 -15.33
N LEU A 33 3.84 -6.65 -14.05
CA LEU A 33 3.83 -5.42 -13.28
C LEU A 33 4.79 -4.42 -13.92
N PRO A 34 4.39 -3.13 -14.05
CA PRO A 34 5.26 -2.15 -14.68
C PRO A 34 6.60 -2.07 -13.95
N LEU A 35 7.71 -2.25 -14.67
CA LEU A 35 9.06 -2.13 -14.12
C LEU A 35 9.28 -0.77 -13.43
N SER A 36 8.59 0.28 -13.89
CA SER A 36 8.58 1.60 -13.27
C SER A 36 8.07 1.57 -11.83
N LEU A 37 7.05 0.77 -11.52
CA LEU A 37 6.52 0.64 -10.15
C LEU A 37 7.52 -0.07 -9.25
N PHE A 38 8.12 -1.17 -9.73
CA PHE A 38 9.18 -1.87 -9.00
C PHE A 38 10.36 -0.94 -8.70
N ASN A 39 10.84 -0.21 -9.71
CA ASN A 39 11.94 0.73 -9.55
C ASN A 39 11.58 1.83 -8.56
N PHE A 40 10.38 2.41 -8.67
CA PHE A 40 9.91 3.47 -7.78
C PHE A 40 9.90 3.03 -6.30
N LEU A 41 9.33 1.86 -5.99
CA LEU A 41 9.29 1.32 -4.62
C LEU A 41 10.69 0.99 -4.05
N ASN A 42 11.70 0.89 -4.90
CA ASN A 42 13.08 0.57 -4.52
C ASN A 42 14.06 1.75 -4.65
N LEU A 43 13.57 2.97 -4.97
CA LEU A 43 14.41 4.15 -5.01
C LEU A 43 14.95 4.46 -3.59
N PRO A 44 16.28 4.62 -3.42
CA PRO A 44 16.90 4.81 -2.10
C PRO A 44 16.62 6.18 -1.49
N ASP A 45 16.21 7.17 -2.30
CA ASP A 45 15.98 8.54 -1.85
C ASP A 45 14.55 8.76 -1.33
N PHE A 46 13.66 7.79 -1.53
CA PHE A 46 12.28 7.85 -1.06
C PHE A 46 12.12 7.02 0.20
N THR A 47 11.30 7.52 1.14
CA THR A 47 10.84 6.77 2.31
C THR A 47 9.35 6.53 2.18
N PHE A 48 8.95 5.26 2.21
CA PHE A 48 7.55 4.87 2.08
C PHE A 48 6.98 4.60 3.47
N VAL A 49 6.12 5.50 3.94
CA VAL A 49 5.53 5.41 5.27
C VAL A 49 4.14 4.78 5.20
N GLY A 50 3.81 3.91 6.14
CA GLY A 50 2.46 3.36 6.28
C GLY A 50 2.17 2.87 7.69
N ILE A 51 0.89 2.58 7.96
CA ILE A 51 0.42 2.10 9.27
C ILE A 51 0.05 0.61 9.14
N GLY A 52 0.70 -0.25 9.92
CA GLY A 52 0.42 -1.67 9.95
C GLY A 52 0.80 -2.41 8.66
N ILE A 53 1.81 -1.91 7.94
CA ILE A 53 2.12 -2.35 6.58
C ILE A 53 2.93 -3.64 6.48
N LYS A 54 3.47 -4.17 7.59
CA LYS A 54 4.33 -5.36 7.59
C LYS A 54 3.74 -6.55 6.83
N LYS A 55 2.47 -6.88 7.09
CA LYS A 55 1.79 -7.98 6.40
C LYS A 55 1.60 -7.69 4.91
N SER A 56 1.27 -6.45 4.56
CA SER A 56 1.10 -6.01 3.17
C SER A 56 2.41 -6.11 2.39
N LEU A 57 3.54 -5.71 2.99
CA LEU A 57 4.87 -5.85 2.40
C LEU A 57 5.24 -7.31 2.13
N MET A 58 5.02 -8.19 3.11
CA MET A 58 5.24 -9.63 2.93
C MET A 58 4.38 -10.18 1.79
N MET A 59 3.10 -9.78 1.70
CA MET A 59 2.21 -10.20 0.62
C MET A 59 2.64 -9.65 -0.75
N LEU A 60 3.07 -8.38 -0.82
CA LEU A 60 3.60 -7.77 -2.05
C LEU A 60 4.81 -8.55 -2.58
N GLU A 61 5.73 -8.92 -1.69
CA GLU A 61 6.91 -9.68 -2.08
C GLU A 61 6.54 -11.12 -2.48
N SER A 62 5.78 -11.84 -1.64
CA SER A 62 5.53 -13.27 -1.86
C SER A 62 4.57 -13.55 -3.01
N GLU A 63 3.58 -12.68 -3.26
CA GLU A 63 2.54 -12.90 -4.27
C GLU A 63 2.81 -12.13 -5.56
N PHE A 64 3.58 -11.03 -5.52
CA PHE A 64 3.81 -10.14 -6.67
C PHE A 64 5.29 -9.87 -6.98
N GLY A 65 6.23 -10.35 -6.15
CA GLY A 65 7.67 -10.07 -6.33
C GLY A 65 8.04 -8.59 -6.14
N LEU A 66 7.14 -7.77 -5.57
CA LEU A 66 7.37 -6.35 -5.36
C LEU A 66 7.95 -6.11 -3.96
N THR A 67 9.20 -5.67 -3.90
CA THR A 67 9.84 -5.19 -2.67
C THR A 67 9.69 -3.68 -2.52
N CYS A 68 9.72 -3.20 -1.28
CA CYS A 68 9.77 -1.77 -0.97
C CYS A 68 10.98 -1.50 -0.07
N LYS A 69 12.02 -0.86 -0.62
CA LYS A 69 13.35 -0.83 -0.01
C LYS A 69 13.39 -0.04 1.31
N ASN A 70 12.72 1.10 1.34
CA ASN A 70 12.75 2.05 2.46
C ASN A 70 11.36 2.19 3.07
N ALA A 71 10.75 1.07 3.47
CA ALA A 71 9.44 1.08 4.10
C ALA A 71 9.55 1.33 5.62
N VAL A 72 8.74 2.26 6.13
CA VAL A 72 8.65 2.58 7.57
C VAL A 72 7.22 2.35 8.04
N ASP A 73 7.07 1.40 8.97
CA ASP A 73 5.81 1.15 9.65
C ASP A 73 5.71 2.03 10.91
N ILE A 74 4.76 2.97 10.90
CA ILE A 74 4.60 3.98 11.95
C ILE A 74 3.51 3.65 12.99
N GLY A 75 2.91 2.46 12.93
CA GLY A 75 1.92 2.07 13.92
C GLY A 75 1.29 0.70 13.68
N PRO A 76 0.50 0.19 14.64
CA PRO A 76 -0.20 -1.07 14.47
C PRO A 76 -1.34 -0.94 13.44
N ALA A 77 -1.62 -2.03 12.72
CA ALA A 77 -2.82 -2.12 11.91
C ALA A 77 -4.08 -2.01 12.80
N SER A 78 -5.06 -1.23 12.36
CA SER A 78 -6.41 -1.28 12.90
C SER A 78 -7.25 -2.27 12.09
N PRO A 79 -8.23 -2.98 12.68
CA PRO A 79 -9.19 -3.75 11.91
C PRO A 79 -9.91 -2.83 10.90
N VAL A 80 -9.74 -3.12 9.62
CA VAL A 80 -10.49 -2.46 8.56
C VAL A 80 -11.68 -3.36 8.22
N PHE A 81 -12.90 -2.87 8.42
CA PHE A 81 -14.14 -3.64 8.24
C PHE A 81 -14.65 -3.67 6.78
N GLU A 82 -13.82 -3.23 5.82
CA GLU A 82 -14.18 -3.13 4.41
C GLU A 82 -13.68 -4.34 3.61
N ASP A 83 -14.50 -4.79 2.65
CA ASP A 83 -14.10 -5.82 1.70
C ASP A 83 -13.28 -5.20 0.56
N TRP A 84 -11.96 -5.28 0.68
CA TRP A 84 -11.02 -4.82 -0.35
C TRP A 84 -10.77 -5.86 -1.45
N CYS A 85 -11.37 -7.05 -1.36
CA CYS A 85 -11.20 -8.13 -2.34
C CYS A 85 -12.24 -8.05 -3.48
N THR A 86 -12.73 -6.84 -3.78
CA THR A 86 -13.69 -6.60 -4.86
C THR A 86 -12.97 -6.41 -6.19
N HIS A 87 -13.57 -6.90 -7.28
CA HIS A 87 -13.05 -6.73 -8.65
C HIS A 87 -12.96 -5.25 -9.06
N ALA A 88 -13.81 -4.39 -8.50
CA ALA A 88 -13.80 -2.95 -8.73
C ALA A 88 -14.14 -2.22 -7.42
N LEU A 89 -13.38 -1.16 -7.12
CA LEU A 89 -13.60 -0.34 -5.94
C LEU A 89 -14.80 0.59 -6.12
N SER A 90 -15.60 0.73 -5.07
CA SER A 90 -16.63 1.77 -5.01
C SER A 90 -16.01 3.16 -4.83
N LYS A 91 -16.78 4.22 -5.12
CA LYS A 91 -16.33 5.59 -4.86
C LYS A 91 -15.97 5.82 -3.39
N ASP A 92 -16.68 5.19 -2.47
CA ASP A 92 -16.44 5.37 -1.04
C ASP A 92 -15.21 4.59 -0.58
N GLN A 93 -14.96 3.41 -1.15
CA GLN A 93 -13.71 2.66 -0.94
C GLN A 93 -12.50 3.46 -1.46
N ILE A 94 -12.61 4.09 -2.63
CA ILE A 94 -11.54 4.94 -3.18
C ILE A 94 -11.28 6.12 -2.24
N LYS A 95 -12.34 6.83 -1.78
CA LYS A 95 -12.18 7.95 -0.84
C LYS A 95 -11.52 7.52 0.46
N LEU A 96 -11.92 6.36 1.00
CA LEU A 96 -11.36 5.83 2.23
C LEU A 96 -9.88 5.46 2.05
N ALA A 97 -9.53 4.80 0.96
CA ALA A 97 -8.14 4.45 0.64
C ALA A 97 -7.25 5.69 0.51
N VAL A 98 -7.71 6.70 -0.25
CA VAL A 98 -7.02 7.98 -0.40
C VAL A 98 -6.84 8.68 0.95
N SER A 99 -7.88 8.71 1.78
CA SER A 99 -7.84 9.35 3.11
C SER A 99 -6.85 8.64 4.05
N ASN A 100 -6.81 7.31 4.02
CA ASN A 100 -5.89 6.52 4.82
C ASN A 100 -4.43 6.73 4.40
N ALA A 101 -4.16 6.73 3.09
CA ALA A 101 -2.83 6.98 2.56
C ALA A 101 -2.34 8.40 2.90
N TYR A 102 -3.21 9.40 2.72
CA TYR A 102 -2.92 10.78 3.10
C TYR A 102 -2.63 10.93 4.60
N LEU A 103 -3.45 10.30 5.45
CA LEU A 103 -3.25 10.35 6.90
C LEU A 103 -1.90 9.72 7.29
N ALA A 104 -1.56 8.56 6.74
CA ALA A 104 -0.27 7.92 6.98
C ALA A 104 0.91 8.81 6.54
N PHE A 105 0.81 9.46 5.37
CA PHE A 105 1.80 10.42 4.90
C PHE A 105 1.97 11.58 5.90
N ARG A 106 0.88 12.21 6.32
CA ARG A 106 0.91 13.35 7.25
C ARG A 106 1.50 12.99 8.61
N ILE A 107 1.12 11.84 9.17
CA ILE A 107 1.70 11.34 10.43
C ILE A 107 3.19 11.01 10.22
N GLY A 108 3.54 10.39 9.11
CA GLY A 108 4.93 10.09 8.75
C GLY A 108 5.80 11.33 8.72
N ILE A 109 5.35 12.40 8.06
CA ILE A 109 6.04 13.70 8.05
C ILE A 109 6.23 14.22 9.47
N PHE A 110 5.18 14.20 10.29
CA PHE A 110 5.25 14.69 11.67
C PHE A 110 6.26 13.90 12.51
N LEU A 111 6.21 12.56 12.45
CA LEU A 111 7.09 11.69 13.22
C LEU A 111 8.54 11.80 12.73
N LEU A 112 8.78 11.69 11.43
CA LEU A 112 10.14 11.67 10.87
C LEU A 112 10.81 13.04 10.89
N ALA A 113 10.06 14.14 10.75
CA ALA A 113 10.61 15.50 10.89
C ALA A 113 10.88 15.87 12.36
N GLY A 114 10.09 15.33 13.30
CA GLY A 114 10.26 15.54 14.74
C GLY A 114 11.49 14.87 15.35
N PHE A 115 12.09 13.89 14.67
CA PHE A 115 13.34 13.23 15.10
C PHE A 115 14.62 13.98 14.71
N LYS A 116 14.54 15.23 14.23
CA LYS A 116 15.67 16.17 14.30
C LYS A 116 15.87 16.62 15.75
N VAL A 117 16.37 15.71 16.59
CA VAL A 117 16.96 16.06 17.89
C VAL A 117 18.28 16.75 17.59
N TYR A 118 18.36 18.06 17.90
CA TYR A 118 19.62 18.82 17.91
C TYR A 118 20.53 18.31 19.02
#